data_AF-A0A841LEQ7-F1
#
_entry.id   AF-A0A841LEQ7-F1
#
_cell.length_a   1.000
_cell.length_b   1.000
_cell.length_c   1.000
_cell.angle_alpha   90.00
_cell.angle_beta   90.00
_cell.angle_gamma   90.00
#
_symmetry.space_group_name_H-M   'P 1'
#
loop_
_entity.id
_entity.type
_entity.pdbx_description
1 polymer ?
#
loop_
_entity_poly.entity_id
_entity_poly.type
_entity_poly.pdbx_seq_one_letter_code
_entity_poly.pdbx_strand_id
1 'polypeptide(L)'
;MGISLKTHKMIWGRSGNMCSFPGCKKVLVIDETATDDPSVIGEEAHIVAQKEDGPRGKSSLSIEQRDKYDNLILMCSIHHKNIDDQEHEYTVEKLHEFKKKHEGWVKENLILDNRKIKDDEIYATYIEKFIHLTDLNNWHNWTSWMLGTTEAFPKEQFDSLKEIPNYIISRIWPKRYDLLESSLLNFKNIVNDLMKVYYVYPKEGANGYTVEKFYKNYYRENFPDDKDYSWEEEQKALERYQYHLALLEDLIIELTRAANYICDQIREFIFEGFRLEEGAILISRGDFFGYKTYRVEYRGDERIIHPYPGLKNFMSLRATRDLTIGEGIEEGYFQKMPWE
;
A
#
# COMPACT_ATOMS: atom_id res chain seq x y z
N MET A 1 14.51 -9.85 -2.63
CA MET A 1 13.10 -9.42 -2.58
C MET A 1 12.26 -10.68 -2.41
N GLY A 2 11.07 -10.59 -1.84
CA GLY A 2 10.13 -11.73 -1.79
C GLY A 2 9.38 -11.90 -3.11
N ILE A 3 8.68 -13.02 -3.27
CA ILE A 3 7.75 -13.23 -4.38
C ILE A 3 6.64 -12.17 -4.29
N SER A 4 6.35 -11.50 -5.41
CA SER A 4 5.37 -10.41 -5.40
C SER A 4 3.93 -10.92 -5.35
N LEU A 5 3.00 -10.09 -4.84
CA LEU A 5 1.57 -10.44 -4.74
C LEU A 5 0.98 -10.91 -6.08
N LYS A 6 1.36 -10.25 -7.18
CA LYS A 6 0.95 -10.65 -8.52
C LYS A 6 1.43 -12.05 -8.86
N THR A 7 2.71 -12.31 -8.65
CA THR A 7 3.32 -13.61 -8.95
C THR A 7 2.68 -14.71 -8.09
N HIS A 8 2.50 -14.47 -6.79
CA HIS A 8 1.80 -15.36 -5.87
C HIS A 8 0.40 -15.72 -6.41
N LYS A 9 -0.41 -14.70 -6.72
CA LYS A 9 -1.78 -14.91 -7.23
C LYS A 9 -1.81 -15.70 -8.55
N MET A 10 -0.87 -15.43 -9.45
CA MET A 10 -0.74 -16.16 -10.72
C MET A 10 -0.41 -17.64 -10.50
N ILE A 11 0.53 -17.96 -9.60
CA ILE A 11 0.98 -19.33 -9.33
C ILE A 11 -0.16 -20.16 -8.73
N TRP A 12 -0.77 -19.66 -7.66
CA TRP A 12 -1.85 -20.37 -6.96
C TRP A 12 -3.09 -20.52 -7.84
N GLY A 13 -3.49 -19.45 -8.52
CA GLY A 13 -4.66 -19.45 -9.41
C GLY A 13 -4.50 -20.41 -10.60
N ARG A 14 -3.36 -20.39 -11.28
CA ARG A 14 -3.12 -21.23 -12.47
C ARG A 14 -2.82 -22.69 -12.15
N SER A 15 -2.35 -22.97 -10.93
CA SER A 15 -2.19 -24.33 -10.42
C SER A 15 -3.48 -24.89 -9.79
N GLY A 16 -4.56 -24.11 -9.72
CA GLY A 16 -5.82 -24.54 -9.13
C GLY A 16 -5.68 -24.98 -7.67
N ASN A 17 -4.79 -24.31 -6.90
CA ASN A 17 -4.44 -24.67 -5.52
C ASN A 17 -3.99 -26.14 -5.33
N MET A 18 -3.42 -26.76 -6.36
CA MET A 18 -2.97 -28.16 -6.32
C MET A 18 -1.48 -28.31 -6.59
N CYS A 19 -0.90 -29.38 -6.05
CA CYS A 19 0.50 -29.73 -6.30
C CYS A 19 0.77 -30.00 -7.79
N SER A 20 1.80 -29.33 -8.32
CA SER A 20 2.24 -29.46 -9.71
C SER A 20 3.00 -30.75 -10.02
N PHE A 21 3.39 -31.52 -9.00
CA PHE A 21 4.11 -32.77 -9.21
C PHE A 21 3.25 -33.81 -9.96
N PRO A 22 3.80 -34.49 -10.98
CA PRO A 22 3.06 -35.49 -11.75
C PRO A 22 2.42 -36.56 -10.86
N GLY A 23 1.11 -36.76 -11.02
CA GLY A 23 0.35 -37.77 -10.26
C GLY A 23 -0.01 -37.39 -8.82
N CYS A 24 0.45 -36.25 -8.28
CA CYS A 24 0.11 -35.85 -6.92
C CYS A 24 -1.29 -35.20 -6.82
N LYS A 25 -1.48 -34.04 -7.48
CA LYS A 25 -2.74 -33.28 -7.50
C LYS A 25 -3.37 -33.00 -6.12
N LYS A 26 -2.58 -33.09 -5.04
CA LYS A 26 -3.04 -32.79 -3.68
C LYS A 26 -3.45 -31.33 -3.58
N VAL A 27 -4.62 -31.05 -2.99
CA VAL A 27 -5.06 -29.70 -2.64
C VAL A 27 -4.14 -29.14 -1.55
N LEU A 28 -3.73 -27.88 -1.71
CA LEU A 28 -2.66 -27.27 -0.93
C LEU A 28 -3.14 -26.26 0.12
N VAL A 29 -4.43 -25.98 0.14
CA VAL A 29 -5.12 -25.28 1.23
C VAL A 29 -6.07 -26.30 1.85
N ILE A 30 -5.88 -26.56 3.13
CA ILE A 30 -6.74 -27.42 3.92
C ILE A 30 -7.71 -26.50 4.66
N ASP A 31 -9.00 -26.75 4.46
CA ASP A 31 -10.06 -25.97 5.11
C ASP A 31 -9.95 -26.04 6.64
N GLU A 32 -10.52 -25.02 7.30
CA GLU A 32 -10.62 -24.95 8.75
C GLU A 32 -11.28 -26.19 9.36
N THR A 33 -10.89 -26.52 10.59
CA THR A 33 -11.65 -27.45 11.42
C THR A 33 -12.57 -26.66 12.36
N ALA A 34 -13.39 -27.35 13.15
CA ALA A 34 -14.25 -26.68 14.13
C ALA A 34 -13.48 -25.82 15.15
N THR A 35 -12.18 -26.05 15.32
CA THR A 35 -11.35 -25.40 16.34
C THR A 35 -10.08 -24.78 15.80
N ASP A 36 -9.73 -25.03 14.53
CA ASP A 36 -8.44 -24.66 13.94
C ASP A 36 -8.65 -23.88 12.65
N ASP A 37 -7.80 -22.89 12.41
CA ASP A 37 -7.77 -22.11 11.18
C ASP A 37 -7.37 -22.96 9.95
N PRO A 38 -7.66 -22.49 8.72
CA PRO A 38 -7.19 -23.15 7.51
C PRO A 38 -5.66 -23.28 7.49
N SER A 39 -5.16 -24.35 6.86
CA SER A 39 -3.74 -24.64 6.78
C SER A 39 -3.22 -24.64 5.34
N VAL A 40 -2.21 -23.81 5.07
CA VAL A 40 -1.52 -23.79 3.78
C VAL A 40 -0.34 -24.76 3.82
N ILE A 41 -0.40 -25.82 3.02
CA ILE A 41 0.66 -26.86 2.91
C ILE A 41 1.38 -26.83 1.56
N GLY A 42 1.12 -25.79 0.78
CA GLY A 42 1.76 -25.51 -0.51
C GLY A 42 2.92 -24.55 -0.39
N GLU A 43 3.92 -24.74 -1.24
CA GLU A 43 5.14 -23.92 -1.32
C GLU A 43 5.36 -23.47 -2.77
N GLU A 44 5.75 -22.21 -2.93
CA GLU A 44 6.12 -21.61 -4.22
C GLU A 44 7.58 -21.90 -4.51
N ALA A 45 7.84 -23.06 -5.10
CA ALA A 45 9.19 -23.56 -5.35
C ALA A 45 9.89 -22.77 -6.46
N HIS A 46 11.14 -22.37 -6.21
CA HIS A 46 12.02 -21.89 -7.27
C HIS A 46 12.51 -23.06 -8.14
N ILE A 47 12.28 -22.97 -9.45
CA ILE A 47 12.83 -23.90 -10.44
C ILE A 47 14.36 -23.74 -10.49
N VAL A 48 14.83 -22.49 -10.62
CA VAL A 48 16.22 -22.09 -10.36
C VAL A 48 16.26 -21.36 -9.03
N ALA A 49 16.99 -21.89 -8.04
CA ALA A 49 17.04 -21.33 -6.68
C ALA A 49 17.37 -19.84 -6.65
N GLN A 50 16.85 -19.13 -5.65
CA GLN A 50 17.09 -17.70 -5.47
C GLN A 50 18.57 -17.34 -5.31
N LYS A 51 19.35 -18.22 -4.66
CA LYS A 51 20.80 -18.07 -4.47
C LYS A 51 21.58 -18.96 -5.44
N GLU A 52 22.81 -18.56 -5.79
CA GLU A 52 23.68 -19.33 -6.69
C GLU A 52 24.09 -20.69 -6.13
N ASP A 53 24.22 -20.80 -4.81
CA ASP A 53 24.59 -22.01 -4.08
C ASP A 53 23.39 -22.94 -3.77
N GLY A 54 22.17 -22.51 -4.12
CA GLY A 54 20.97 -23.33 -3.96
C GLY A 54 20.72 -24.30 -5.12
N PRO A 55 19.66 -25.12 -5.02
CA PRO A 55 19.29 -26.09 -6.04
C PRO A 55 19.17 -25.49 -7.45
N ARG A 56 19.94 -26.00 -8.41
CA ARG A 56 20.01 -25.49 -9.80
C ARG A 56 20.38 -24.00 -9.88
N GLY A 57 21.00 -23.43 -8.85
CA GLY A 57 21.26 -21.99 -8.71
C GLY A 57 22.30 -21.42 -9.69
N LYS A 58 23.13 -22.27 -10.28
CA LYS A 58 24.08 -21.92 -11.36
C LYS A 58 23.34 -21.75 -12.68
N SER A 59 22.82 -20.55 -12.91
CA SER A 59 21.96 -20.23 -14.06
C SER A 59 22.30 -18.85 -14.62
N SER A 60 21.96 -18.63 -15.90
CA SER A 60 22.05 -17.32 -16.55
C SER A 60 20.95 -16.34 -16.11
N LEU A 61 19.97 -16.80 -15.33
CA LEU A 61 18.93 -15.93 -14.79
C LEU A 61 19.52 -14.92 -13.80
N SER A 62 19.20 -13.65 -14.02
CA SER A 62 19.50 -12.58 -13.07
C SER A 62 18.72 -12.79 -11.77
N ILE A 63 19.17 -12.15 -10.69
CA ILE A 63 18.51 -12.23 -9.38
C ILE A 63 17.04 -11.77 -9.49
N GLU A 64 16.77 -10.73 -10.27
CA GLU A 64 15.43 -10.18 -10.48
C GLU A 64 14.50 -11.12 -11.27
N GLN A 65 15.07 -12.01 -12.10
CA GLN A 65 14.31 -13.00 -12.86
C GLN A 65 13.93 -14.23 -12.02
N ARG A 66 14.66 -14.50 -10.94
CA ARG A 66 14.45 -15.71 -10.13
C ARG A 66 13.11 -15.68 -9.38
N ASP A 67 12.63 -14.51 -8.98
CA ASP A 67 11.34 -14.37 -8.28
C ASP A 67 10.15 -14.15 -9.23
N LYS A 68 10.32 -14.37 -10.54
CA LYS A 68 9.25 -14.24 -11.55
C LYS A 68 8.46 -15.54 -11.70
N TYR A 69 7.19 -15.40 -12.05
CA TYR A 69 6.23 -16.49 -12.27
C TYR A 69 6.77 -17.66 -13.12
N ASP A 70 7.54 -17.37 -14.17
CA ASP A 70 8.06 -18.41 -15.07
C ASP A 70 9.06 -19.33 -14.37
N ASN A 71 9.81 -18.82 -13.37
CA ASN A 71 10.79 -19.57 -12.59
C ASN A 71 10.19 -20.22 -11.32
N LEU A 72 8.86 -20.17 -11.13
CA LEU A 72 8.22 -20.68 -9.93
C LEU A 72 7.21 -21.79 -10.26
N ILE A 73 7.10 -22.79 -9.39
CA ILE A 73 6.17 -23.91 -9.51
C ILE A 73 5.53 -24.25 -8.17
N LEU A 74 4.21 -24.46 -8.14
CA LEU A 74 3.48 -24.74 -6.90
C LEU A 74 3.60 -26.22 -6.49
N MET A 75 4.12 -26.50 -5.30
CA MET A 75 4.33 -27.86 -4.80
C MET A 75 3.77 -28.05 -3.40
N CYS A 76 3.45 -29.27 -2.98
CA CYS A 76 3.27 -29.55 -1.55
C CYS A 76 4.64 -29.62 -0.87
N SER A 77 4.69 -29.44 0.45
CA SER A 77 5.94 -29.49 1.22
C SER A 77 6.81 -30.75 0.99
N ILE A 78 6.17 -31.90 0.76
CA ILE A 78 6.87 -33.16 0.43
C ILE A 78 7.59 -33.06 -0.93
N HIS A 79 6.87 -32.62 -1.96
CA HIS A 79 7.44 -32.55 -3.31
C HIS A 79 8.38 -31.37 -3.48
N HIS A 80 8.15 -30.26 -2.76
CA HIS A 80 9.09 -29.15 -2.68
C HIS A 80 10.47 -29.64 -2.20
N LYS A 81 10.50 -30.32 -1.05
CA LYS A 81 11.72 -30.92 -0.52
C LYS A 81 12.34 -31.95 -1.47
N ASN A 82 11.53 -32.80 -2.08
CA ASN A 82 12.00 -33.84 -3.00
C ASN A 82 12.74 -33.25 -4.22
N ILE A 83 12.17 -32.23 -4.87
CA ILE A 83 12.79 -31.64 -6.06
C ILE A 83 14.09 -30.90 -5.73
N ASP A 84 14.21 -30.33 -4.53
CA ASP A 84 15.41 -29.64 -4.07
C ASP A 84 16.52 -30.63 -3.68
N ASP A 85 16.19 -31.68 -2.92
CA ASP A 85 17.16 -32.68 -2.48
C ASP A 85 17.69 -33.54 -3.65
N GLN A 86 16.96 -33.62 -4.77
CA GLN A 86 17.31 -34.43 -5.95
C GLN A 86 17.51 -33.57 -7.21
N GLU A 87 18.28 -32.48 -7.11
CA GLU A 87 18.39 -31.46 -8.16
C GLU A 87 18.92 -31.94 -9.52
N HIS A 88 19.68 -33.04 -9.56
CA HIS A 88 20.17 -33.64 -10.80
C HIS A 88 19.11 -34.44 -11.55
N GLU A 89 18.14 -35.00 -10.83
CA GLU A 89 17.01 -35.74 -11.42
C GLU A 89 15.87 -34.80 -11.82
N TYR A 90 15.67 -33.74 -11.03
CA TYR A 90 14.67 -32.70 -11.30
C TYR A 90 15.36 -31.46 -11.88
N THR A 91 15.78 -31.58 -13.14
CA THR A 91 16.40 -30.47 -13.87
C THR A 91 15.41 -29.33 -14.12
N VAL A 92 15.95 -28.16 -14.48
CA VAL A 92 15.16 -26.96 -14.83
C VAL A 92 14.12 -27.27 -15.91
N GLU A 93 14.54 -27.97 -16.97
CA GLU A 93 13.68 -28.33 -18.11
C GLU A 93 12.51 -29.22 -17.66
N LYS A 94 12.79 -30.19 -16.80
CA LYS A 94 11.81 -31.14 -16.29
C LYS A 94 10.78 -30.46 -15.39
N LEU A 95 11.22 -29.53 -14.53
CA LEU A 95 10.31 -28.75 -13.68
C LEU A 95 9.43 -27.81 -14.51
N HIS A 96 9.96 -27.17 -15.56
CA HIS A 96 9.14 -26.39 -16.49
C HIS A 96 8.11 -27.27 -17.22
N GLU A 97 8.49 -28.50 -17.59
CA GLU A 97 7.54 -29.47 -18.17
C GLU A 97 6.41 -29.82 -17.18
N PHE A 98 6.74 -30.04 -15.91
CA PHE A 98 5.75 -30.32 -14.86
C PHE A 98 4.78 -29.16 -14.70
N LYS A 99 5.28 -27.93 -14.57
CA LYS A 99 4.47 -26.70 -14.49
C LYS A 99 3.51 -26.61 -15.67
N LYS A 100 4.04 -26.70 -16.90
CA LYS A 100 3.26 -26.55 -18.14
C LYS A 100 2.17 -27.62 -18.26
N LYS A 101 2.51 -28.89 -18.00
CA LYS A 101 1.53 -29.99 -18.03
C LYS A 101 0.45 -29.82 -16.97
N HIS A 102 0.83 -29.43 -15.76
CA HIS A 102 -0.12 -29.24 -14.67
C HIS A 102 -1.08 -28.09 -14.94
N GLU A 103 -0.57 -26.89 -15.25
CA GLU A 103 -1.40 -25.70 -15.53
C GLU A 103 -2.29 -25.91 -16.77
N GLY A 104 -1.79 -26.62 -17.79
CA GLY A 104 -2.60 -27.03 -18.94
C GLY A 104 -3.76 -27.93 -18.54
N TRP A 105 -3.50 -28.95 -17.73
CA TRP A 105 -4.54 -29.85 -17.20
C TRP A 105 -5.56 -29.09 -16.35
N VAL A 106 -5.11 -28.16 -15.49
CA VAL A 106 -6.00 -27.34 -14.64
C VAL A 106 -6.96 -26.53 -15.50
N LYS A 107 -6.44 -25.88 -16.52
CA LYS A 107 -7.23 -25.08 -17.48
C LYS A 107 -8.28 -25.90 -18.23
N GLU A 108 -7.99 -27.17 -18.51
CA GLU A 108 -8.88 -28.07 -19.25
C GLU A 108 -9.93 -28.77 -18.37
N ASN A 109 -9.59 -29.09 -17.12
CA ASN A 109 -10.38 -30.03 -16.29
C ASN A 109 -11.13 -29.37 -15.14
N LEU A 110 -10.74 -28.17 -14.70
CA LEU A 110 -11.47 -27.44 -13.68
C LEU A 110 -12.40 -26.41 -14.34
N ILE A 111 -13.65 -26.35 -13.89
CA ILE A 111 -14.55 -25.23 -14.19
C ILE A 111 -14.05 -24.03 -13.38
N LEU A 112 -12.93 -23.47 -13.81
CA LEU A 112 -12.42 -22.22 -13.30
C LEU A 112 -13.18 -21.09 -13.99
N ASP A 113 -13.61 -20.11 -13.20
CA ASP A 113 -13.98 -18.81 -13.75
C ASP A 113 -12.69 -18.16 -14.28
N ASN A 114 -12.31 -18.53 -15.51
CA ASN A 114 -11.15 -18.00 -16.22
C ASN A 114 -11.21 -16.47 -16.34
N ARG A 115 -12.42 -15.88 -16.27
CA ARG A 115 -12.58 -14.44 -16.22
C ARG A 115 -12.19 -13.92 -14.84
N LYS A 116 -12.65 -14.55 -13.75
CA LYS A 116 -12.20 -14.21 -12.37
C LYS A 116 -10.69 -14.30 -12.24
N ILE A 117 -10.05 -15.36 -12.72
CA ILE A 117 -8.58 -15.48 -12.62
C ILE A 117 -7.89 -14.31 -13.33
N LYS A 118 -8.34 -13.95 -14.54
CA LYS A 118 -7.81 -12.80 -15.26
C LYS A 118 -8.07 -11.48 -14.55
N ASP A 119 -9.27 -11.29 -14.01
CA ASP A 119 -9.62 -10.10 -13.26
C ASP A 119 -8.73 -9.98 -12.01
N ASP A 120 -8.55 -11.06 -11.26
CA ASP A 120 -7.67 -11.14 -10.08
C ASP A 120 -6.19 -10.84 -10.44
N GLU A 121 -5.69 -11.36 -11.57
CA GLU A 121 -4.34 -11.03 -12.07
C GLU A 121 -4.18 -9.54 -12.40
N ILE A 122 -5.23 -8.91 -12.94
CA ILE A 122 -5.27 -7.45 -13.20
C ILE A 122 -5.25 -6.68 -11.87
N TYR A 123 -6.12 -7.01 -10.92
CA TYR A 123 -6.13 -6.36 -9.61
C TYR A 123 -4.79 -6.52 -8.88
N ALA A 124 -4.21 -7.72 -8.87
CA ALA A 124 -2.92 -7.96 -8.23
C ALA A 124 -1.80 -7.11 -8.86
N THR A 125 -1.82 -6.93 -10.19
CA THR A 125 -0.91 -6.01 -10.88
C THR A 125 -1.13 -4.56 -10.42
N TYR A 126 -2.38 -4.13 -10.23
CA TYR A 126 -2.68 -2.76 -9.83
C TYR A 126 -2.28 -2.50 -8.37
N ILE A 127 -2.57 -3.45 -7.49
CA ILE A 127 -2.20 -3.43 -6.08
C ILE A 127 -0.67 -3.42 -5.91
N GLU A 128 0.06 -4.23 -6.69
CA GLU A 128 1.53 -4.26 -6.62
C GLU A 128 2.13 -2.88 -6.94
N LYS A 129 1.64 -2.20 -7.99
CA LYS A 129 2.08 -0.84 -8.30
C LYS A 129 1.64 0.18 -7.25
N PHE A 130 0.46 0.02 -6.65
CA PHE A 130 0.02 0.84 -5.53
C PHE A 130 0.96 0.69 -4.31
N ILE A 131 1.32 -0.55 -3.93
CA ILE A 131 2.26 -0.83 -2.83
C ILE A 131 3.60 -0.14 -3.08
N HIS A 132 4.10 -0.19 -4.31
CA HIS A 132 5.33 0.50 -4.69
C HIS A 132 5.18 2.03 -4.60
N LEU A 133 4.12 2.60 -5.19
CA LEU A 133 3.95 4.05 -5.23
C LEU A 133 3.72 4.66 -3.84
N THR A 134 3.16 3.89 -2.91
CA THR A 134 2.90 4.32 -1.53
C THR A 134 4.04 4.03 -0.57
N ASP A 135 5.07 3.31 -1.03
CA ASP A 135 6.14 2.79 -0.19
C ASP A 135 5.57 2.07 1.07
N LEU A 136 4.56 1.22 0.85
CA LEU A 136 3.71 0.67 1.91
C LEU A 136 4.50 -0.09 2.98
N ASN A 137 5.60 -0.74 2.57
CA ASN A 137 6.46 -1.52 3.46
C ASN A 137 7.33 -0.65 4.37
N ASN A 138 7.54 0.61 4.00
CA ASN A 138 8.32 1.58 4.76
C ASN A 138 7.42 2.71 5.32
N TRP A 139 6.09 2.49 5.32
CA TRP A 139 5.08 3.50 5.67
C TRP A 139 5.32 4.15 7.02
N HIS A 140 5.53 3.33 8.05
CA HIS A 140 5.80 3.78 9.41
C HIS A 140 6.99 4.75 9.49
N ASN A 141 8.04 4.47 8.73
CA ASN A 141 9.27 5.25 8.73
C ASN A 141 9.06 6.59 8.01
N TRP A 142 8.61 6.58 6.75
CA TRP A 142 8.52 7.84 5.99
C TRP A 142 7.46 8.79 6.55
N THR A 143 6.34 8.27 7.06
CA THR A 143 5.30 9.12 7.68
C THR A 143 5.77 9.78 8.97
N SER A 144 6.71 9.16 9.71
CA SER A 144 7.25 9.72 10.94
C SER A 144 7.98 11.06 10.74
N TRP A 145 8.44 11.38 9.52
CA TRP A 145 9.06 12.67 9.21
C TRP A 145 8.05 13.82 9.17
N MET A 146 6.81 13.51 8.79
CA MET A 146 5.67 14.44 8.78
C MET A 146 5.00 14.52 10.15
N LEU A 147 4.88 13.38 10.85
CA LEU A 147 4.22 13.27 12.15
C LEU A 147 5.18 13.47 13.35
N GLY A 148 6.43 13.82 13.08
CA GLY A 148 7.48 14.06 14.06
C GLY A 148 7.82 15.55 14.19
N THR A 149 9.01 15.86 14.71
CA THR A 149 9.43 17.24 14.97
C THR A 149 9.88 18.02 13.73
N THR A 150 10.14 17.33 12.62
CA THR A 150 10.70 17.96 11.41
C THR A 150 9.64 18.46 10.44
N GLU A 151 8.39 17.98 10.55
CA GLU A 151 7.26 18.37 9.67
C GLU A 151 7.66 18.37 8.18
N ALA A 152 8.38 17.32 7.77
CA ALA A 152 9.01 17.22 6.45
C ALA A 152 8.54 15.97 5.72
N PHE A 153 8.22 16.12 4.44
CA PHE A 153 7.90 15.03 3.55
C PHE A 153 9.16 14.65 2.76
N PRO A 154 9.68 13.42 2.91
CA PRO A 154 10.79 12.95 2.09
C PRO A 154 10.48 13.10 0.59
N LYS A 155 11.47 13.59 -0.19
CA LYS A 155 11.27 13.96 -1.60
C LYS A 155 10.73 12.79 -2.45
N GLU A 156 11.36 11.62 -2.32
CA GLU A 156 11.00 10.42 -3.07
C GLU A 156 9.55 9.98 -2.79
N GLN A 157 9.16 9.92 -1.53
CA GLN A 157 7.81 9.51 -1.14
C GLN A 157 6.76 10.54 -1.55
N PHE A 158 7.05 11.84 -1.46
CA PHE A 158 6.14 12.88 -1.94
C PHE A 158 5.93 12.79 -3.45
N ASP A 159 7.02 12.71 -4.22
CA ASP A 159 6.99 12.62 -5.68
C ASP A 159 6.26 11.34 -6.13
N SER A 160 6.51 10.22 -5.46
CA SER A 160 5.82 8.95 -5.74
C SER A 160 4.33 8.99 -5.37
N LEU A 161 3.96 9.58 -4.23
CA LEU A 161 2.57 9.68 -3.81
C LEU A 161 1.76 10.58 -4.76
N LYS A 162 2.37 11.63 -5.31
CA LYS A 162 1.76 12.53 -6.30
C LYS A 162 1.32 11.82 -7.59
N GLU A 163 1.90 10.66 -7.92
CA GLU A 163 1.51 9.86 -9.08
C GLU A 163 0.24 9.02 -8.85
N ILE A 164 -0.15 8.78 -7.58
CA ILE A 164 -1.29 7.94 -7.22
C ILE A 164 -2.60 8.38 -7.90
N PRO A 165 -2.97 9.67 -7.93
CA PRO A 165 -4.24 10.08 -8.52
C PRO A 165 -4.37 9.75 -9.99
N ASN A 166 -3.34 10.07 -10.79
CA ASN A 166 -3.29 9.74 -12.21
C ASN A 166 -3.22 8.24 -12.44
N TYR A 167 -2.48 7.53 -11.59
CA TYR A 167 -2.38 6.08 -11.65
C TYR A 167 -3.75 5.41 -11.47
N ILE A 168 -4.48 5.75 -10.40
CA ILE A 168 -5.78 5.13 -10.06
C ILE A 168 -6.86 5.49 -11.07
N ILE A 169 -6.97 6.77 -11.48
CA ILE A 169 -8.03 7.19 -12.40
C ILE A 169 -7.84 6.64 -13.84
N SER A 170 -6.59 6.35 -14.21
CA SER A 170 -6.26 5.78 -15.54
C SER A 170 -6.46 4.26 -15.64
N ARG A 171 -6.79 3.57 -14.55
CA ARG A 171 -6.97 2.11 -14.56
C ARG A 171 -8.24 1.74 -15.33
N ILE A 172 -8.16 0.64 -16.07
CA ILE A 172 -9.32 -0.01 -16.67
C ILE A 172 -9.75 -1.12 -15.71
N TRP A 173 -10.69 -0.80 -14.83
CA TRP A 173 -11.13 -1.70 -13.77
C TRP A 173 -11.97 -2.87 -14.32
N PRO A 174 -11.73 -4.11 -13.85
CA PRO A 174 -12.60 -5.25 -14.17
C PRO A 174 -14.04 -5.12 -13.64
N LYS A 175 -14.28 -4.28 -12.63
CA LYS A 175 -15.59 -4.07 -11.98
C LYS A 175 -16.14 -5.32 -11.29
N ARG A 176 -15.25 -6.07 -10.64
CA ARG A 176 -15.60 -7.28 -9.89
C ARG A 176 -15.69 -7.03 -8.39
N TYR A 177 -14.82 -6.17 -7.85
CA TYR A 177 -14.70 -5.92 -6.41
C TYR A 177 -14.93 -4.45 -6.10
N ASP A 178 -16.20 -4.05 -6.01
CA ASP A 178 -16.61 -2.65 -5.86
C ASP A 178 -15.97 -1.98 -4.62
N LEU A 179 -15.88 -2.69 -3.49
CA LEU A 179 -15.28 -2.17 -2.27
C LEU A 179 -13.76 -1.96 -2.39
N LEU A 180 -13.05 -2.89 -3.04
CA LEU A 180 -11.61 -2.74 -3.30
C LEU A 180 -11.35 -1.52 -4.20
N GLU A 181 -12.10 -1.40 -5.30
CA GLU A 181 -11.98 -0.26 -6.22
C GLU A 181 -12.30 1.06 -5.51
N SER A 182 -13.39 1.09 -4.75
CA SER A 182 -13.82 2.28 -4.01
C SER A 182 -12.85 2.69 -2.92
N SER A 183 -12.21 1.72 -2.25
CA SER A 183 -11.17 2.00 -1.24
C SER A 183 -9.92 2.66 -1.86
N LEU A 184 -9.53 2.25 -3.07
CA LEU A 184 -8.44 2.89 -3.82
C LEU A 184 -8.83 4.30 -4.28
N LEU A 185 -10.07 4.50 -4.74
CA LEU A 185 -10.59 5.84 -5.06
C LEU A 185 -10.67 6.75 -3.83
N ASN A 186 -11.02 6.20 -2.66
CA ASN A 186 -11.01 6.93 -1.39
C ASN A 186 -9.60 7.42 -1.05
N PHE A 187 -8.61 6.53 -1.11
CA PHE A 187 -7.20 6.87 -0.90
C PHE A 187 -6.73 7.95 -1.88
N LYS A 188 -7.11 7.83 -3.16
CA LYS A 188 -6.83 8.83 -4.21
C LYS A 188 -7.35 10.22 -3.83
N ASN A 189 -8.55 10.30 -3.27
CA ASN A 189 -9.15 11.59 -2.89
C ASN A 189 -8.38 12.25 -1.73
N ILE A 190 -7.94 11.45 -0.75
CA ILE A 190 -7.12 11.95 0.36
C ILE A 190 -5.77 12.47 -0.17
N VAL A 191 -5.11 11.74 -1.09
CA VAL A 191 -3.87 12.22 -1.72
C VAL A 191 -4.06 13.54 -2.45
N ASN A 192 -5.14 13.68 -3.23
CA ASN A 192 -5.44 14.94 -3.93
C ASN A 192 -5.56 16.11 -2.95
N ASP A 193 -6.30 15.93 -1.87
CA ASP A 193 -6.52 16.98 -0.88
C ASP A 193 -5.26 17.26 -0.06
N LEU A 194 -4.47 16.24 0.27
CA LEU A 194 -3.14 16.39 0.88
C LEU A 194 -2.21 17.23 0.01
N MET A 195 -2.13 16.94 -1.30
CA MET A 195 -1.35 17.74 -2.23
C MET A 195 -1.89 19.17 -2.33
N LYS A 196 -3.21 19.33 -2.43
CA LYS A 196 -3.86 20.65 -2.48
C LYS A 196 -3.51 21.49 -1.24
N VAL A 197 -3.61 20.92 -0.04
CA VAL A 197 -3.28 21.60 1.21
C VAL A 197 -1.79 21.91 1.25
N TYR A 198 -0.92 20.96 0.94
CA TYR A 198 0.54 21.16 0.96
C TYR A 198 0.98 22.34 0.07
N TYR A 199 0.45 22.42 -1.16
CA TYR A 199 0.82 23.47 -2.12
C TYR A 199 0.30 24.87 -1.77
N VAL A 200 -0.42 25.05 -0.66
CA VAL A 200 -0.76 26.41 -0.16
C VAL A 200 0.46 27.14 0.39
N TYR A 201 1.36 26.43 1.07
CA TYR A 201 2.59 27.01 1.65
C TYR A 201 3.82 26.14 1.39
N PRO A 202 4.17 25.87 0.12
CA PRO A 202 5.19 24.89 -0.21
C PRO A 202 6.59 25.45 0.06
N LYS A 203 7.45 24.64 0.66
CA LYS A 203 8.88 24.92 0.76
C LYS A 203 9.69 23.68 0.40
N GLU A 204 10.24 23.68 -0.81
CA GLU A 204 11.10 22.62 -1.30
C GLU A 204 12.57 22.85 -0.91
N GLY A 205 13.23 21.79 -0.45
CA GLY A 205 14.66 21.75 -0.22
C GLY A 205 15.29 20.50 -0.85
N ALA A 206 16.62 20.38 -0.76
CA ALA A 206 17.36 19.29 -1.39
C ALA A 206 16.92 17.88 -0.95
N ASN A 207 16.42 17.75 0.28
CA ASN A 207 16.10 16.45 0.89
C ASN A 207 14.61 16.22 1.15
N GLY A 208 13.73 17.15 0.73
CA GLY A 208 12.31 17.00 0.98
C GLY A 208 11.49 18.29 0.89
N TYR A 209 10.23 18.13 1.23
CA TYR A 209 9.16 19.10 1.12
C TYR A 209 8.71 19.49 2.53
N THR A 210 8.77 20.77 2.85
CA THR A 210 8.38 21.33 4.15
C THR A 210 7.34 22.41 3.95
N VAL A 211 6.75 22.88 5.04
CA VAL A 211 5.84 24.02 5.03
C VAL A 211 6.63 25.33 5.20
N GLU A 212 6.28 26.34 4.41
CA GLU A 212 6.78 27.69 4.60
C GLU A 212 6.34 28.23 5.97
N LYS A 213 7.31 28.64 6.80
CA LYS A 213 7.04 29.23 8.12
C LYS A 213 6.66 30.70 7.98
N PHE A 214 5.56 30.98 7.26
CA PHE A 214 5.13 32.34 6.88
C PHE A 214 4.93 33.28 8.08
N TYR A 215 4.58 32.75 9.25
CA TYR A 215 4.50 33.54 10.49
C TYR A 215 5.84 34.21 10.86
N LYS A 216 6.98 33.61 10.52
CA LYS A 216 8.32 34.18 10.79
C LYS A 216 8.67 35.35 9.88
N ASN A 217 8.09 35.39 8.69
CA ASN A 217 8.32 36.43 7.69
C ASN A 217 7.29 37.55 7.77
N TYR A 218 6.10 37.27 8.32
CA TYR A 218 4.99 38.21 8.47
C TYR A 218 5.42 39.57 9.05
N TYR A 219 6.24 39.55 10.11
CA TYR A 219 6.83 40.74 10.73
C TYR A 219 7.71 41.55 9.77
N ARG A 220 8.67 40.90 9.09
CA ARG A 220 9.69 41.57 8.26
C ARG A 220 9.14 42.07 6.93
N GLU A 221 8.15 41.39 6.37
CA GLU A 221 7.61 41.69 5.04
C GLU A 221 6.48 42.73 5.08
N ASN A 222 5.69 42.78 6.16
CA ASN A 222 4.54 43.69 6.25
C ASN A 222 4.78 44.93 7.13
N PHE A 223 5.76 44.91 8.05
CA PHE A 223 6.00 46.00 9.01
C PHE A 223 7.48 46.44 9.09
N PRO A 224 8.09 46.89 7.99
CA PRO A 224 9.51 47.23 7.95
C PRO A 224 9.90 48.41 8.87
N ASP A 225 8.95 49.30 9.21
CA ASP A 225 9.18 50.51 10.00
C ASP A 225 8.64 50.45 11.44
N ASP A 226 8.16 49.29 11.91
CA ASP A 226 7.71 49.02 13.31
C ASP A 226 6.60 49.94 13.87
N LYS A 227 5.98 50.78 13.02
CA LYS A 227 4.96 51.76 13.42
C LYS A 227 3.55 51.18 13.51
N ASP A 228 3.28 50.09 12.80
CA ASP A 228 1.96 49.44 12.71
C ASP A 228 1.98 48.01 13.29
N TYR A 229 2.96 47.68 14.15
CA TYR A 229 3.11 46.35 14.74
C TYR A 229 1.90 45.96 15.61
N SER A 230 1.36 44.76 15.37
CA SER A 230 0.31 44.16 16.18
C SER A 230 0.68 42.73 16.60
N TRP A 231 0.91 42.53 17.90
CA TRP A 231 1.03 41.20 18.52
C TRP A 231 -0.16 40.29 18.15
N GLU A 232 -1.34 40.86 17.96
CA GLU A 232 -2.56 40.13 17.61
C GLU A 232 -2.48 39.52 16.19
N GLU A 233 -1.88 40.23 15.24
CA GLU A 233 -1.77 39.76 13.86
C GLU A 233 -0.67 38.71 13.68
N GLU A 234 0.46 38.86 14.39
CA GLU A 234 1.51 37.83 14.45
C GLU A 234 0.96 36.53 15.06
N GLN A 235 0.20 36.63 16.14
CA GLN A 235 -0.46 35.50 16.79
C GLN A 235 -1.44 34.81 15.85
N LYS A 236 -2.28 35.56 15.11
CA LYS A 236 -3.18 35.00 14.08
C LYS A 236 -2.42 34.27 12.97
N ALA A 237 -1.27 34.79 12.53
CA ALA A 237 -0.44 34.11 11.53
C ALA A 237 0.15 32.80 12.07
N LEU A 238 0.58 32.78 13.33
CA LEU A 238 1.06 31.57 14.00
C LEU A 238 -0.04 30.53 14.16
N GLU A 239 -1.24 30.92 14.60
CA GLU A 239 -2.41 30.04 14.73
C GLU A 239 -2.79 29.42 13.38
N ARG A 240 -2.77 30.20 12.30
CA ARG A 240 -3.01 29.70 10.94
C ARG A 240 -1.94 28.70 10.49
N TYR A 241 -0.67 28.95 10.82
CA TYR A 241 0.41 28.01 10.53
C TYR A 241 0.22 26.69 11.30
N GLN A 242 -0.10 26.76 12.59
CA GLN A 242 -0.36 25.58 13.42
C GLN A 242 -1.57 24.78 12.91
N TYR A 243 -2.65 25.46 12.52
CA TYR A 243 -3.81 24.82 11.91
C TYR A 243 -3.43 24.10 10.60
N HIS A 244 -2.65 24.74 9.74
CA HIS A 244 -2.20 24.16 8.47
C HIS A 244 -1.39 22.87 8.69
N LEU A 245 -0.45 22.89 9.63
CA LEU A 245 0.32 21.70 10.00
C LEU A 245 -0.58 20.59 10.54
N ALA A 246 -1.47 20.91 11.48
CA ALA A 246 -2.38 19.93 12.05
C ALA A 246 -3.28 19.30 10.97
N LEU A 247 -3.73 20.07 9.99
CA LEU A 247 -4.49 19.56 8.85
C LEU A 247 -3.66 18.63 7.95
N LEU A 248 -2.39 18.95 7.67
CA LEU A 248 -1.50 18.06 6.93
C LEU A 248 -1.26 16.75 7.69
N GLU A 249 -0.98 16.82 8.99
CA GLU A 249 -0.82 15.64 9.85
C GLU A 249 -2.09 14.79 9.84
N ASP A 250 -3.27 15.40 10.04
CA ASP A 250 -4.55 14.71 10.02
C ASP A 250 -4.84 14.05 8.67
N LEU A 251 -4.45 14.67 7.55
CA LEU A 251 -4.58 14.06 6.21
C LEU A 251 -3.64 12.87 6.03
N ILE A 252 -2.43 12.87 6.59
CA ILE A 252 -1.53 11.70 6.60
C ILE A 252 -2.09 10.57 7.48
N ILE A 253 -2.68 10.91 8.62
CA ILE A 253 -3.32 9.94 9.51
C ILE A 253 -4.55 9.33 8.79
N GLU A 254 -5.37 10.15 8.14
CA GLU A 254 -6.51 9.70 7.36
C GLU A 254 -6.08 8.83 6.16
N LEU A 255 -4.98 9.20 5.50
CA LEU A 255 -4.37 8.40 4.44
C LEU A 255 -3.93 7.02 4.96
N THR A 256 -3.43 6.96 6.20
CA THR A 256 -3.08 5.70 6.86
C THR A 256 -4.32 4.85 7.15
N ARG A 257 -5.43 5.44 7.59
CA ARG A 257 -6.72 4.71 7.74
C ARG A 257 -7.16 4.11 6.43
N ALA A 258 -7.09 4.88 5.35
CA ALA A 258 -7.43 4.41 4.01
C ALA A 258 -6.48 3.30 3.53
N ALA A 259 -5.17 3.39 3.81
CA ALA A 259 -4.21 2.34 3.50
C ALA A 259 -4.55 1.02 4.21
N ASN A 260 -4.88 1.08 5.50
CA ASN A 260 -5.32 -0.08 6.27
C ASN A 260 -6.63 -0.67 5.72
N TYR A 261 -7.58 0.18 5.33
CA TYR A 261 -8.82 -0.27 4.71
C TYR A 261 -8.60 -0.97 3.36
N ILE A 262 -7.68 -0.47 2.53
CA ILE A 262 -7.25 -1.15 1.29
C ILE A 262 -6.61 -2.50 1.62
N CYS A 263 -5.76 -2.58 2.65
CA CYS A 263 -5.16 -3.85 3.06
C CYS A 263 -6.24 -4.89 3.45
N ASP A 264 -7.29 -4.47 4.14
CA ASP A 264 -8.44 -5.33 4.44
C ASP A 264 -9.15 -5.80 3.16
N GLN A 265 -9.36 -4.90 2.19
CA GLN A 265 -10.01 -5.28 0.92
C GLN A 265 -9.13 -6.21 0.07
N ILE A 266 -7.81 -6.06 0.13
CA ILE A 266 -6.87 -6.98 -0.53
C ILE A 266 -6.97 -8.37 0.11
N ARG A 267 -7.03 -8.45 1.44
CA ARG A 267 -7.22 -9.72 2.15
C ARG A 267 -8.52 -10.41 1.77
N GLU A 268 -9.62 -9.66 1.76
CA GLU A 268 -10.95 -10.18 1.44
C GLU A 268 -11.04 -10.72 0.01
N PHE A 269 -10.58 -9.95 -0.98
CA PHE A 269 -10.90 -10.25 -2.38
C PHE A 269 -9.76 -10.90 -3.17
N ILE A 270 -8.50 -10.66 -2.78
CA ILE A 270 -7.34 -11.02 -3.60
C ILE A 270 -6.50 -12.09 -2.93
N PHE A 271 -6.02 -11.84 -1.71
CA PHE A 271 -5.12 -12.72 -1.00
C PHE A 271 -5.27 -12.55 0.51
N GLU A 272 -5.96 -13.49 1.15
CA GLU A 272 -6.21 -13.53 2.60
C GLU A 272 -4.93 -13.40 3.42
N GLY A 273 -3.82 -13.97 2.93
CA GLY A 273 -2.52 -13.90 3.58
C GLY A 273 -1.82 -12.54 3.51
N PHE A 274 -2.42 -11.53 2.86
CA PHE A 274 -1.76 -10.25 2.64
C PHE A 274 -1.46 -9.53 3.97
N ARG A 275 -0.16 -9.42 4.27
CA ARG A 275 0.39 -8.81 5.48
C ARG A 275 -0.05 -9.48 6.78
N LEU A 276 -0.26 -10.81 6.79
CA LEU A 276 -0.59 -11.52 8.04
C LEU A 276 0.56 -11.47 9.07
N GLU A 277 1.82 -11.52 8.62
CA GLU A 277 2.98 -11.43 9.52
C GLU A 277 3.29 -10.00 9.94
N GLU A 278 3.28 -9.05 8.99
CA GLU A 278 3.60 -7.64 9.25
C GLU A 278 2.47 -6.92 9.99
N GLY A 279 1.23 -7.38 9.82
CA GLY A 279 0.04 -6.79 10.42
C GLY A 279 -0.42 -5.48 9.78
N ALA A 280 -1.21 -4.73 10.54
CA ALA A 280 -1.72 -3.43 10.14
C ALA A 280 -0.60 -2.41 9.98
N ILE A 281 -0.79 -1.45 9.08
CA ILE A 281 0.12 -0.33 8.90
C ILE A 281 0.03 0.57 10.13
N LEU A 282 1.20 0.90 10.68
CA LEU A 282 1.35 1.73 11.86
C LEU A 282 1.98 3.07 11.49
N ILE A 283 1.71 4.08 12.31
CA ILE A 283 2.37 5.38 12.28
C ILE A 283 2.98 5.65 13.65
N SER A 284 4.07 6.43 13.68
CA SER A 284 4.61 6.97 14.94
C SER A 284 4.54 8.48 14.92
N ARG A 285 4.16 9.03 16.07
CA ARG A 285 4.11 10.46 16.32
C ARG A 285 4.78 10.75 17.65
N GLY A 286 5.57 11.82 17.68
CA GLY A 286 6.35 12.17 18.86
C GLY A 286 7.05 13.50 18.72
N ASP A 287 7.52 13.98 19.85
CA ASP A 287 8.39 15.15 19.94
C ASP A 287 9.77 14.74 20.50
N PHE A 288 10.58 15.73 20.89
CA PHE A 288 11.89 15.48 21.48
C PHE A 288 11.84 14.69 22.81
N PHE A 289 10.67 14.61 23.46
CA PHE A 289 10.48 13.94 24.74
C PHE A 289 9.94 12.52 24.62
N GLY A 290 9.46 12.10 23.45
CA GLY A 290 9.13 10.70 23.19
C GLY A 290 8.24 10.48 21.98
N TYR A 291 8.30 9.26 21.46
CA TYR A 291 7.47 8.77 20.37
C TYR A 291 6.45 7.75 20.87
N LYS A 292 5.26 7.80 20.28
CA LYS A 292 4.21 6.80 20.46
C LYS A 292 3.81 6.24 19.10
N THR A 293 3.57 4.94 19.06
CA THR A 293 3.09 4.24 17.87
C THR A 293 1.57 4.08 17.95
N TYR A 294 0.91 4.32 16.82
CA TYR A 294 -0.54 4.26 16.69
C TYR A 294 -0.94 3.34 15.54
N ARG A 295 -2.00 2.55 15.77
CA ARG A 295 -2.77 1.88 14.73
C ARG A 295 -4.03 2.70 14.51
N VAL A 296 -4.16 3.29 13.33
CA VAL A 296 -5.35 4.05 12.92
C VAL A 296 -6.06 3.33 11.78
N GLU A 297 -7.37 3.20 11.89
CA GLU A 297 -8.18 2.48 10.89
C GLU A 297 -9.63 2.96 10.93
N TYR A 298 -10.38 2.71 9.86
CA TYR A 298 -11.83 2.90 9.89
C TYR A 298 -12.49 1.81 10.73
N ARG A 299 -13.31 2.21 11.71
CA ARG A 299 -13.97 1.30 12.66
C ARG A 299 -15.49 1.43 12.61
N GLY A 300 -16.18 0.31 12.84
CA GLY A 300 -17.65 0.26 12.89
C GLY A 300 -18.29 0.92 11.68
N ASP A 301 -19.14 1.91 11.94
CA ASP A 301 -19.93 2.63 10.94
C ASP A 301 -19.09 3.49 9.97
N GLU A 302 -17.79 3.68 10.24
CA GLU A 302 -16.88 4.37 9.32
C GLU A 302 -16.53 3.52 8.09
N ARG A 303 -16.70 2.20 8.14
CA ARG A 303 -16.33 1.24 7.07
C ARG A 303 -17.37 1.21 5.95
N ILE A 304 -17.58 2.35 5.33
CA ILE A 304 -18.46 2.54 4.17
C ILE A 304 -17.66 2.58 2.86
N ILE A 305 -18.36 2.67 1.71
CA ILE A 305 -17.76 2.69 0.37
C ILE A 305 -16.75 3.86 0.20
N HIS A 306 -17.07 5.03 0.75
CA HIS A 306 -16.22 6.22 0.70
C HIS A 306 -16.12 6.88 2.08
N PRO A 307 -15.23 6.40 2.97
CA PRO A 307 -15.10 6.93 4.32
C PRO A 307 -14.59 8.37 4.40
N TYR A 308 -13.87 8.85 3.37
CA TYR A 308 -13.35 10.20 3.28
C TYR A 308 -14.31 11.10 2.47
N PRO A 309 -14.93 12.11 3.09
CA PRO A 309 -16.01 12.88 2.47
C PRO A 309 -15.52 14.10 1.65
N GLY A 310 -14.22 14.20 1.39
CA GLY A 310 -13.58 15.38 0.78
C GLY A 310 -13.16 16.43 1.82
N LEU A 311 -12.19 17.27 1.47
CA LEU A 311 -11.49 18.19 2.39
C LEU A 311 -12.42 19.01 3.29
N LYS A 312 -13.48 19.61 2.72
CA LYS A 312 -14.38 20.48 3.47
C LYS A 312 -15.08 19.75 4.61
N ASN A 313 -15.68 18.61 4.29
CA ASN A 313 -16.38 17.80 5.28
C ASN A 313 -15.39 17.08 6.20
N PHE A 314 -14.19 16.77 5.70
CA PHE A 314 -13.14 16.16 6.50
C PHE A 314 -12.64 17.06 7.64
N MET A 315 -12.52 18.38 7.42
CA MET A 315 -12.13 19.32 8.49
C MET A 315 -13.08 19.27 9.70
N SER A 316 -14.37 19.00 9.48
CA SER A 316 -15.35 18.76 10.56
C SER A 316 -15.26 17.34 11.11
N LEU A 317 -15.11 16.35 10.23
CA LEU A 317 -15.11 14.92 10.59
C LEU A 317 -13.89 14.49 11.40
N ARG A 318 -12.70 15.07 11.15
CA ARG A 318 -11.43 14.62 11.75
C ARG A 318 -11.47 14.59 13.29
N ALA A 319 -12.22 15.51 13.91
CA ALA A 319 -12.40 15.57 15.35
C ALA A 319 -13.09 14.32 15.95
N THR A 320 -13.83 13.55 15.14
CA THR A 320 -14.51 12.33 15.58
C THR A 320 -13.69 11.06 15.33
N ARG A 321 -12.52 11.17 14.69
CA ARG A 321 -11.66 10.02 14.38
C ARG A 321 -10.92 9.54 15.62
N ASP A 322 -10.45 8.30 15.57
CA ASP A 322 -9.69 7.64 16.65
C ASP A 322 -8.37 8.33 17.01
N LEU A 323 -7.79 9.11 16.08
CA LEU A 323 -6.63 9.97 16.29
C LEU A 323 -6.78 11.25 15.47
N THR A 324 -6.65 12.39 16.12
CA THR A 324 -6.69 13.69 15.46
C THR A 324 -5.71 14.65 16.12
N ILE A 325 -5.19 15.59 15.34
CA ILE A 325 -4.22 16.60 15.77
C ILE A 325 -4.90 17.94 15.95
N GLY A 326 -5.68 18.36 14.96
CA GLY A 326 -6.35 19.65 14.96
C GLY A 326 -7.86 19.54 14.84
N GLU A 327 -8.52 20.66 15.06
CA GLU A 327 -9.96 20.80 14.94
C GLU A 327 -10.32 22.10 14.20
N GLY A 328 -11.61 22.29 13.94
CA GLY A 328 -12.12 23.47 13.25
C GLY A 328 -12.01 23.42 11.73
N ILE A 329 -12.53 24.48 11.10
CA ILE A 329 -12.63 24.65 9.65
C ILE A 329 -11.93 25.95 9.27
N GLU A 330 -11.07 25.90 8.26
CA GLU A 330 -10.43 27.07 7.66
C GLU A 330 -10.99 27.29 6.27
N GLU A 331 -11.85 28.31 6.12
CA GLU A 331 -12.54 28.60 4.86
C GLU A 331 -11.57 29.04 3.74
N GLY A 332 -10.35 29.48 4.09
CA GLY A 332 -9.32 29.85 3.13
C GLY A 332 -8.96 28.75 2.11
N TYR A 333 -9.20 27.47 2.41
CA TYR A 333 -8.95 26.35 1.47
C TYR A 333 -10.06 26.12 0.44
N PHE A 334 -11.18 26.82 0.54
CA PHE A 334 -12.35 26.66 -0.33
C PHE A 334 -12.57 27.83 -1.29
N GLN A 335 -11.63 28.78 -1.36
CA GLN A 335 -11.72 29.83 -2.35
C GLN A 335 -11.77 29.21 -3.75
N LYS A 336 -12.88 29.46 -4.45
CA LYS A 336 -13.11 28.98 -5.82
C LYS A 336 -11.98 29.49 -6.71
N MET A 337 -11.40 28.57 -7.49
CA MET A 337 -10.59 28.98 -8.63
C MET A 337 -11.48 29.83 -9.57
N PRO A 338 -10.94 30.81 -10.31
CA PRO A 338 -11.74 31.63 -11.25
C PRO A 338 -12.54 30.85 -12.29
N TRP A 339 -12.25 29.55 -12.46
CA TRP A 339 -12.89 28.63 -13.39
C TRP A 339 -13.73 27.52 -12.71
N GLU A 340 -13.96 27.61 -11.39
CA GLU A 340 -14.94 26.81 -10.61
C GLU A 340 -16.17 27.65 -10.23
#